data_AF-A0A7J6RWV6-F1
#
_entry.id   AF-A0A7J6RWV6-F1
#
_cell.length_a   1.000
_cell.length_b   1.000
_cell.length_c   1.000
_cell.angle_alpha   90.00
_cell.angle_beta   90.00
_cell.angle_gamma   90.00
#
_symmetry.space_group_name_H-M   'P 1'
#
loop_
_entity.id
_entity.type
_entity.pdbx_description
1 polymer ?
#
loop_
_entity_poly.entity_id
_entity_poly.type
_entity_poly.pdbx_seq_one_letter_code
_entity_poly.pdbx_strand_id
1 'polypeptide(L)'
;MLRPFLSTGAVVRITPAYSCAAQRRSYHDNVLDHFKNPRNAGKLDKKDPNVGTAVVGKASCGDVVQLQVKIEDGVVRDAKFKTFGCGSAIASSSLATEMIKGRTQKEASELKNTDISGYLKLP
;
A
#
# COMPACT_ATOMS: atom_id res chain seq x y z
N MET A 1 65.88 -37.89 -14.65
CA MET A 1 64.96 -39.00 -14.31
C MET A 1 63.62 -38.39 -13.94
N LEU A 2 62.68 -38.42 -14.89
CA LEU A 2 61.34 -37.84 -14.80
C LEU A 2 60.45 -38.64 -13.85
N ARG A 3 59.70 -37.96 -12.99
CA ARG A 3 58.39 -38.44 -12.52
C ARG A 3 57.39 -37.27 -12.51
N PRO A 4 56.28 -37.36 -13.25
CA PRO A 4 55.26 -36.32 -13.30
C PRO A 4 54.35 -36.41 -12.07
N PHE A 5 54.08 -35.25 -11.47
CA PHE A 5 53.06 -35.08 -10.44
C PHE A 5 51.69 -35.22 -11.10
N LEU A 6 51.01 -36.36 -10.87
CA LEU A 6 49.66 -36.59 -11.34
C LEU A 6 48.68 -35.66 -10.61
N SER A 7 47.88 -34.94 -11.41
CA SER A 7 46.40 -34.91 -11.38
C SER A 7 45.77 -35.35 -10.05
N THR A 8 45.04 -34.53 -9.32
CA THR A 8 43.72 -34.02 -9.71
C THR A 8 43.33 -32.83 -8.82
N GLY A 9 43.29 -31.63 -9.38
CA GLY A 9 42.62 -30.49 -8.75
C GLY A 9 41.14 -30.50 -9.07
N ALA A 10 40.33 -31.17 -8.26
CA ALA A 10 38.88 -31.00 -8.31
C ALA A 10 38.52 -29.67 -7.63
N VAL A 11 38.50 -28.60 -8.40
CA VAL A 11 37.93 -27.32 -7.96
C VAL A 11 36.43 -27.51 -7.82
N VAL A 12 35.98 -27.85 -6.60
CA VAL A 12 34.56 -27.85 -6.25
C VAL A 12 34.10 -26.40 -6.28
N ARG A 13 33.44 -26.01 -7.38
CA ARG A 13 32.70 -24.75 -7.44
C ARG A 13 31.49 -24.91 -6.51
N ILE A 14 31.64 -24.42 -5.28
CA ILE A 14 30.51 -24.24 -4.36
C ILE A 14 29.76 -23.02 -4.89
N THR A 15 28.86 -23.22 -5.86
CA THR A 15 27.84 -22.20 -6.14
C THR A 15 26.96 -22.13 -4.90
N PRO A 16 26.87 -20.99 -4.19
CA PRO A 16 25.86 -20.88 -3.17
C PRO A 16 24.53 -20.88 -3.93
N ALA A 17 23.79 -21.97 -3.83
CA ALA A 17 22.39 -21.98 -4.20
C ALA A 17 21.64 -21.12 -3.18
N TYR A 18 21.78 -19.80 -3.30
CA TYR A 18 20.79 -18.88 -2.77
C TYR A 18 19.53 -19.13 -3.60
N SER A 19 18.75 -20.12 -3.18
CA SER A 19 17.34 -20.14 -3.49
C SER A 19 16.77 -18.90 -2.81
N CYS A 20 16.74 -17.80 -3.56
CA CYS A 20 15.83 -16.71 -3.28
C CYS A 20 14.46 -17.33 -3.50
N ALA A 21 13.96 -18.02 -2.47
CA ALA A 21 12.60 -18.49 -2.44
C ALA A 21 11.76 -17.23 -2.60
N ALA A 22 11.32 -16.96 -3.83
CA ALA A 22 10.35 -15.96 -4.13
C ALA A 22 9.07 -16.44 -3.45
N GLN A 23 8.94 -16.14 -2.16
CA GLN A 23 7.66 -16.22 -1.48
C GLN A 23 6.74 -15.36 -2.32
N ARG A 24 5.87 -16.02 -3.10
CA ARG A 24 4.70 -15.39 -3.67
C ARG A 24 3.91 -14.90 -2.48
N ARG A 25 4.11 -13.63 -2.11
CA ARG A 25 3.21 -12.92 -1.22
C ARG A 25 1.89 -12.86 -1.97
N SER A 26 1.04 -13.84 -1.69
CA SER A 26 -0.32 -13.83 -2.20
C SER A 26 -1.05 -12.74 -1.43
N TYR A 27 -1.36 -11.66 -2.12
CA TYR A 27 -2.26 -10.65 -1.59
C TYR A 27 -3.67 -11.24 -1.55
N HIS A 28 -4.46 -10.84 -0.56
CA HIS A 28 -5.88 -11.19 -0.54
C HIS A 28 -6.58 -10.57 -1.75
N ASP A 29 -7.62 -11.22 -2.29
CA ASP A 29 -8.32 -10.75 -3.49
C ASP A 29 -8.86 -9.33 -3.33
N ASN A 30 -9.33 -8.97 -2.13
CA ASN A 30 -9.77 -7.62 -1.80
C ASN A 30 -8.65 -6.57 -1.99
N VAL A 31 -7.41 -6.90 -1.59
CA VAL A 31 -6.26 -6.00 -1.79
C VAL A 31 -5.97 -5.84 -3.27
N LEU A 32 -6.00 -6.95 -4.02
CA LEU A 32 -5.75 -6.94 -5.46
C LEU A 32 -6.82 -6.14 -6.22
N ASP A 33 -8.08 -6.23 -5.81
CA ASP A 33 -9.18 -5.51 -6.42
C ASP A 33 -9.04 -3.99 -6.23
N HIS A 34 -8.83 -3.53 -4.99
CA HIS A 34 -8.60 -2.10 -4.73
C HIS A 34 -7.27 -1.58 -5.29
N PHE A 35 -6.27 -2.45 -5.48
CA PHE A 35 -5.03 -2.07 -6.14
C PHE A 35 -5.19 -1.91 -7.66
N LYS A 36 -5.88 -2.84 -8.31
CA LYS A 36 -6.10 -2.81 -9.78
C LYS A 36 -7.11 -1.74 -10.19
N ASN A 37 -8.17 -1.59 -9.40
CA ASN A 37 -9.26 -0.64 -9.65
C ASN A 37 -9.45 0.28 -8.44
N PRO A 38 -8.50 1.19 -8.17
CA PRO A 38 -8.59 2.08 -7.01
C PRO A 38 -9.79 3.02 -7.15
N ARG A 39 -10.73 2.91 -6.23
CA ARG A 39 -11.89 3.81 -6.11
C ARG A 39 -11.44 5.14 -5.56
N ASN A 40 -11.94 6.24 -6.12
CA ASN A 40 -11.69 7.59 -5.60
C ASN A 40 -10.23 8.08 -5.69
N ALA A 41 -9.41 7.48 -6.55
CA ALA A 41 -8.10 8.06 -6.88
C ALA A 41 -8.29 9.43 -7.56
N GLY A 42 -7.57 10.45 -7.10
CA GLY A 42 -7.68 11.79 -7.70
C GLY A 42 -7.25 12.92 -6.77
N LYS A 43 -7.66 14.14 -7.12
CA LYS A 43 -7.49 15.33 -6.27
C LYS A 43 -8.77 16.15 -6.31
N LEU A 44 -9.03 16.86 -5.22
CA LEU A 44 -10.03 17.92 -5.13
C LEU A 44 -9.35 19.29 -5.26
N ASP A 45 -10.16 20.32 -5.52
CA ASP A 45 -9.66 21.70 -5.52
C ASP A 45 -9.28 22.10 -4.09
N LYS A 46 -8.06 22.62 -3.93
CA LYS A 46 -7.55 23.11 -2.65
C LYS A 46 -8.08 24.48 -2.28
N LYS A 47 -8.67 25.20 -3.25
CA LYS A 47 -9.24 26.53 -3.03
C LYS A 47 -10.67 26.48 -2.49
N ASP A 48 -11.33 25.33 -2.56
CA ASP A 48 -12.67 25.15 -2.02
C ASP A 48 -12.60 25.16 -0.48
N PRO A 49 -13.32 26.07 0.22
CA PRO A 49 -13.29 26.16 1.68
C PRO A 49 -13.86 24.92 2.36
N ASN A 50 -14.66 24.11 1.65
CA ASN A 50 -15.26 22.89 2.17
C ASN A 50 -14.34 21.67 2.02
N VAL A 51 -13.14 21.83 1.44
CA VAL A 51 -12.19 20.74 1.20
C VAL A 51 -11.08 20.75 2.25
N GLY A 52 -11.09 19.73 3.11
CA GLY A 52 -9.96 19.41 3.98
C GLY A 52 -8.91 18.61 3.23
N THR A 53 -7.62 18.92 3.43
CA THR A 53 -6.50 18.14 2.88
C THR A 53 -5.58 17.72 4.02
N ALA A 54 -5.29 16.43 4.10
CA ALA A 54 -4.31 15.86 5.02
C ALA A 54 -3.23 15.12 4.23
N VAL A 55 -1.98 15.29 4.63
CA VAL A 55 -0.84 14.51 4.11
C VAL A 55 -0.21 13.80 5.29
N VAL A 56 -0.09 12.48 5.19
CA VAL A 56 0.46 11.62 6.24
C VAL A 56 1.57 10.76 5.65
N GLY A 57 2.64 10.59 6.42
CA GLY A 57 3.81 9.78 6.02
C GLY A 57 5.06 10.61 5.80
N LYS A 58 6.16 9.91 5.50
CA LYS A 58 7.48 10.51 5.22
C LYS A 58 8.06 9.87 3.98
N ALA A 59 8.54 10.68 3.05
CA ALA A 59 9.15 10.20 1.81
C ALA A 59 10.32 9.24 2.04
N SER A 60 11.07 9.44 3.13
CA SER A 60 12.19 8.56 3.52
C SER A 60 11.78 7.12 3.82
N CYS A 61 10.52 6.88 4.19
CA CYS A 61 10.00 5.56 4.52
C CYS A 61 9.29 4.90 3.33
N GLY A 62 9.16 5.59 2.19
CA GLY A 62 8.53 5.07 0.98
C GLY A 62 7.01 5.09 0.98
N ASP A 63 6.37 5.44 2.10
CA ASP A 63 4.91 5.52 2.23
C ASP A 63 4.46 6.95 2.55
N VAL A 64 3.72 7.55 1.62
CA VAL A 64 3.10 8.87 1.75
C VAL A 64 1.68 8.80 1.20
N VAL A 65 0.70 9.25 1.99
CA VAL A 65 -0.70 9.34 1.58
C VAL A 65 -1.19 10.78 1.72
N GLN A 66 -1.89 11.25 0.71
CA GLN A 66 -2.63 12.49 0.72
C GLN A 66 -4.12 12.15 0.59
N LEU A 67 -4.89 12.51 1.60
CA LEU A 67 -6.34 12.36 1.63
C LEU A 67 -6.98 13.74 1.55
N GLN A 68 -7.96 13.87 0.67
CA GLN A 68 -8.75 15.09 0.52
C GLN A 68 -10.23 14.75 0.68
N VAL A 69 -10.92 15.51 1.51
CA VAL A 69 -12.31 15.23 1.88
C VAL A 69 -13.10 16.53 1.74
N LYS A 70 -14.22 16.48 1.01
CA LYS A 70 -15.18 17.56 0.89
C LYS A 70 -16.32 17.35 1.87
N ILE A 71 -16.53 18.31 2.77
CA ILE A 71 -17.57 18.25 3.79
C ILE A 71 -18.60 19.34 3.48
N GLU A 72 -19.87 18.95 3.35
CA GLU A 72 -20.99 19.89 3.21
C GLU A 72 -22.07 19.45 4.20
N ASP A 73 -22.64 20.40 4.96
CA ASP A 73 -23.68 20.14 5.97
C ASP A 73 -23.27 19.09 7.02
N GLY A 74 -21.98 18.99 7.34
CA GLY A 74 -21.45 18.00 8.29
C GLY A 74 -21.31 16.56 7.75
N VAL A 75 -21.60 16.35 6.46
CA VAL A 75 -21.50 15.06 5.76
C VAL A 75 -20.37 15.09 4.74
N VAL A 76 -19.62 14.00 4.65
CA VAL A 76 -18.59 13.80 3.63
C VAL A 76 -19.24 13.55 2.28
N ARG A 77 -19.26 14.57 1.41
CA ARG A 77 -19.83 14.49 0.05
C ARG A 77 -18.93 13.76 -0.91
N ASP A 78 -17.63 14.05 -0.85
CA ASP A 78 -16.64 13.36 -1.66
C ASP A 78 -15.33 13.19 -0.91
N ALA A 79 -14.65 12.11 -1.22
CA ALA A 79 -13.32 11.82 -0.71
C ALA A 79 -12.46 11.38 -1.88
N LYS A 80 -11.23 11.89 -1.95
CA LYS A 80 -10.23 11.54 -2.95
C LYS A 80 -8.89 11.28 -2.28
N PHE A 81 -8.12 10.37 -2.84
CA PHE A 81 -6.79 10.08 -2.34
C PHE A 81 -5.73 10.10 -3.44
N LYS A 82 -4.50 10.37 -3.00
CA LYS A 82 -3.27 10.07 -3.73
C LYS A 82 -2.32 9.41 -2.76
N THR A 83 -1.64 8.37 -3.20
CA THR A 83 -0.64 7.73 -2.35
C THR A 83 0.54 7.27 -3.18
N PHE A 84 1.70 7.29 -2.54
CA PHE A 84 2.91 6.65 -2.97
C PHE A 84 3.28 5.65 -1.89
N GLY A 85 3.35 4.37 -2.23
CA GLY A 85 3.58 3.32 -1.26
C GLY A 85 3.35 1.93 -1.82
N CYS A 86 3.41 0.94 -0.95
CA CYS A 86 3.15 -0.45 -1.33
C CYS A 86 1.70 -0.67 -1.80
N GLY A 87 1.45 -1.76 -2.54
CA GLY A 87 0.11 -2.10 -3.04
C GLY A 87 -0.96 -2.18 -1.94
N SER A 88 -0.57 -2.64 -0.74
CA SER A 88 -1.45 -2.65 0.43
C SER A 88 -1.84 -1.24 0.90
N ALA A 89 -0.94 -0.26 0.83
CA ALA A 89 -1.23 1.13 1.18
C ALA A 89 -2.22 1.77 0.19
N ILE A 90 -2.09 1.46 -1.10
CA ILE A 90 -3.05 1.87 -2.13
C ILE A 90 -4.42 1.26 -1.86
N ALA A 91 -4.49 -0.04 -1.58
CA ALA A 91 -5.74 -0.71 -1.28
C ALA A 91 -6.43 -0.14 -0.03
N SER A 92 -5.68 0.06 1.06
CA SER A 92 -6.18 0.67 2.30
C SER A 92 -6.72 2.08 2.07
N SER A 93 -6.02 2.89 1.29
CA SER A 93 -6.44 4.27 1.01
C SER A 93 -7.71 4.31 0.16
N SER A 94 -7.82 3.43 -0.84
CA SER A 94 -9.02 3.31 -1.66
C SER A 94 -10.22 2.90 -0.82
N LEU A 95 -10.08 1.85 0.01
CA LEU A 95 -11.15 1.38 0.87
C LEU A 95 -11.56 2.44 1.90
N ALA A 96 -10.59 3.12 2.53
CA ALA A 96 -10.87 4.17 3.50
C ALA A 96 -11.71 5.30 2.89
N THR A 97 -11.38 5.74 1.66
CA THR A 97 -12.16 6.79 0.98
C THR A 97 -13.59 6.36 0.64
N GLU A 98 -13.81 5.07 0.39
CA GLU A 98 -15.15 4.52 0.15
C GLU A 98 -15.95 4.47 1.45
N MET A 99 -15.34 4.01 2.54
CA MET A 99 -15.99 3.89 3.85
C MET A 99 -16.41 5.25 4.44
N ILE A 100 -15.60 6.30 4.26
CA ILE A 100 -15.92 7.63 4.81
C ILE A 100 -16.91 8.41 3.96
N LYS A 101 -17.09 8.05 2.68
CA LYS A 101 -17.99 8.78 1.78
C LYS A 101 -19.45 8.57 2.19
N GLY A 102 -20.21 9.66 2.28
CA GLY A 102 -21.61 9.64 2.72
C GLY A 102 -21.81 9.55 4.23
N ARG A 103 -20.73 9.44 5.03
CA ARG A 103 -20.81 9.46 6.49
C ARG A 103 -20.68 10.88 7.04
N THR A 104 -21.15 11.07 8.27
CA THR A 104 -20.90 12.30 9.02
C THR A 104 -19.44 12.41 9.47
N GLN A 105 -18.98 13.62 9.77
CA GLN A 105 -17.61 13.83 10.29
C GLN A 105 -17.32 13.00 11.55
N LYS A 106 -18.32 12.82 12.41
CA LYS A 106 -18.19 12.03 13.65
C LYS A 106 -17.99 10.55 13.34
N GLU A 107 -18.84 9.97 12.50
CA GLU A 107 -18.74 8.56 12.08
C GLU A 107 -17.45 8.28 11.30
N ALA A 108 -17.01 9.23 10.48
CA ALA A 108 -15.72 9.14 9.78
C ALA A 108 -14.54 9.14 10.75
N SER A 109 -14.64 9.84 11.88
CA SER A 109 -13.60 9.87 12.92
C SER A 109 -13.57 8.61 13.78
N GLU A 110 -14.66 7.85 13.81
CA GLU A 110 -14.76 6.58 14.54
C GLU A 110 -14.16 5.40 13.74
N LEU A 111 -13.83 5.59 12.46
CA LEU A 111 -13.20 4.56 11.62
C LEU A 111 -11.81 4.20 12.16
N LYS A 112 -11.59 2.91 12.43
CA LYS A 112 -10.33 2.41 12.99
C LYS A 112 -9.49 1.69 11.94
N ASN A 113 -8.20 1.60 12.24
CA ASN A 113 -7.26 0.79 11.47
C ASN A 113 -7.68 -0.69 11.41
N THR A 114 -8.32 -1.21 12.46
CA THR A 114 -8.80 -2.60 12.54
C THR A 114 -9.90 -2.90 11.53
N ASP A 115 -10.73 -1.93 11.18
CA ASP A 115 -11.82 -2.11 10.21
C ASP A 115 -11.23 -2.29 8.80
N ILE A 116 -10.20 -1.51 8.49
CA ILE A 116 -9.48 -1.57 7.22
C ILE A 116 -8.66 -2.86 7.12
N SER A 117 -7.85 -3.17 8.14
CA SER A 117 -7.00 -4.36 8.12
C SER A 117 -7.82 -5.66 8.13
N GLY A 118 -8.95 -5.68 8.85
CA GLY A 118 -9.87 -6.81 8.86
C GLY A 118 -10.51 -7.06 7.49
N TYR A 119 -10.97 -6.02 6.80
CA TYR A 119 -11.56 -6.16 5.46
C TYR A 119 -10.54 -6.63 4.42
N LEU A 120 -9.33 -6.08 4.46
CA LEU A 120 -8.26 -6.40 3.51
C LEU A 120 -7.49 -7.68 3.89
N LYS A 121 -7.77 -8.26 5.06
CA LYS A 121 -7.05 -9.40 5.65
C LYS A 121 -5.54 -9.19 5.63
N LEU A 122 -5.14 -7.99 6.05
CA LEU A 122 -3.72 -7.66 6.17
C LEU A 122 -3.12 -8.39 7.39
N PRO A 123 -1.90 -8.95 7.26
CA PRO A 123 -1.20 -9.60 8.36
C PRO A 123 -0.74 -8.61 9.43
#